data_AF-A0A496W0X5-F1
#
_entry.id   AF-A0A496W0X5-F1
#
_cell.length_a   1.000
_cell.length_b   1.000
_cell.length_c   1.000
_cell.angle_alpha   90.00
_cell.angle_beta   90.00
_cell.angle_gamma   90.00
#
_symmetry.space_group_name_H-M   'P 1'
#
loop_
_entity.id
_entity.type
_entity.pdbx_description
1 polymer ?
#
loop_
_entity_poly.entity_id
_entity_poly.type
_entity_poly.pdbx_seq_one_letter_code
_entity_poly.pdbx_strand_id
1 'polypeptide(L)'
;MENINALLVFCEGPHDVAFCRLMFKIDWKFSEYPAPFNQLFKTSMENHAAQDMSLDMAHKFFLPDRTLYNENRKLLVLLFNTGGKSKTDNPKIFLRDFLPLLKQSKVFPGDAKKIVNHCNYLFLYDRDNKEPSNVFSWCQNEFAQIEDEIFISEDFIIDEENNLAASCLTKTVGVYVFSKSNSLGTLEDILLPLFESAQSQLLNEAEKFIDIAFPD
;
A
#
# COMPACT_ATOMS: atom_id res chain seq x y z
N MET A 1 -12.58 -24.28 -6.36
CA MET A 1 -12.19 -22.88 -6.64
C MET A 1 -12.43 -22.08 -5.37
N GLU A 2 -11.35 -21.64 -4.73
CA GLU A 2 -11.43 -20.96 -3.45
C GLU A 2 -11.49 -19.44 -3.65
N ASN A 3 -12.44 -18.79 -2.97
CA ASN A 3 -12.55 -17.35 -2.97
C ASN A 3 -11.73 -16.76 -1.83
N ILE A 4 -10.93 -15.75 -2.14
CA ILE A 4 -10.16 -14.99 -1.16
C ILE A 4 -10.46 -13.49 -1.31
N ASN A 5 -10.21 -12.76 -0.23
CA ASN A 5 -10.22 -11.30 -0.21
C ASN A 5 -8.82 -10.77 -0.44
N ALA A 6 -8.70 -9.61 -1.07
CA ALA A 6 -7.46 -8.88 -1.20
C ALA A 6 -7.53 -7.53 -0.50
N LEU A 7 -6.39 -7.09 0.04
CA LEU A 7 -6.14 -5.74 0.50
C LEU A 7 -4.88 -5.23 -0.19
N LEU A 8 -5.03 -4.20 -1.01
CA LEU A 8 -3.88 -3.46 -1.56
C LEU A 8 -3.59 -2.30 -0.62
N VAL A 9 -2.36 -2.24 -0.11
CA VAL A 9 -1.90 -1.13 0.72
C VAL A 9 -0.84 -0.36 -0.05
N PHE A 10 -1.13 0.89 -0.36
CA PHE A 10 -0.20 1.81 -1.01
C PHE A 10 0.43 2.69 0.06
N CYS A 11 1.69 2.41 0.37
CA CYS A 11 2.47 3.16 1.33
C CYS A 11 3.36 4.18 0.63
N GLU A 12 3.57 5.34 1.25
CA GLU A 12 4.42 6.38 0.70
C GLU A 12 5.89 5.95 0.55
N GLY A 13 6.44 5.31 1.60
CA GLY A 13 7.83 4.91 1.66
C GLY A 13 8.07 3.43 1.99
N PRO A 14 9.33 2.97 1.85
CA PRO A 14 9.71 1.61 2.23
C PRO A 14 9.64 1.34 3.74
N HIS A 15 9.78 2.38 4.58
CA HIS A 15 9.67 2.25 6.04
C HIS A 15 8.23 1.93 6.46
N ASP A 16 7.23 2.58 5.85
CA ASP A 16 5.81 2.27 6.04
C ASP A 16 5.48 0.82 5.69
N VAL A 17 5.98 0.34 4.54
CA VAL A 17 5.82 -1.06 4.13
C VAL A 17 6.38 -2.01 5.19
N ALA A 18 7.56 -1.70 5.73
CA ALA A 18 8.18 -2.51 6.77
C ALA A 18 7.33 -2.54 8.05
N PHE A 19 6.77 -1.40 8.44
CA PHE A 19 5.85 -1.31 9.58
C PHE A 19 4.56 -2.10 9.35
N CYS A 20 3.88 -1.90 8.21
CA CYS A 20 2.68 -2.64 7.87
C CYS A 20 2.91 -4.15 7.88
N ARG A 21 4.05 -4.61 7.34
CA ARG A 21 4.43 -6.03 7.39
C ARG A 21 4.45 -6.56 8.82
N LEU A 22 5.05 -5.82 9.75
CA LEU A 22 5.11 -6.20 11.16
C LEU A 22 3.72 -6.20 11.79
N MET A 23 2.86 -5.25 11.41
CA MET A 23 1.51 -5.15 11.98
C MET A 23 0.56 -6.25 11.50
N PHE A 24 0.66 -6.64 10.23
CA PHE A 24 -0.17 -7.71 9.69
C PHE A 24 0.26 -9.11 10.19
N LYS A 25 1.45 -9.28 10.79
CA LYS A 25 1.94 -10.51 11.47
C LYS A 25 1.70 -11.82 10.69
N ILE A 26 1.97 -11.80 9.39
CA ILE A 26 1.76 -12.94 8.50
C ILE A 26 2.98 -13.09 7.61
N ASP A 27 3.49 -14.30 7.45
CA ASP A 27 4.58 -14.61 6.51
C ASP A 27 4.08 -15.68 5.52
N TRP A 28 4.28 -15.48 4.22
CA TRP A 28 3.78 -16.40 3.18
C TRP A 28 4.82 -16.62 2.08
N LYS A 29 4.91 -17.87 1.60
CA LYS A 29 5.75 -18.25 0.46
C LYS A 29 4.93 -18.30 -0.84
N PHE A 30 5.45 -17.57 -1.81
CA PHE A 30 4.90 -17.05 -3.07
C PHE A 30 4.24 -18.02 -4.09
N SER A 31 4.16 -19.34 -3.91
CA SER A 31 4.18 -20.22 -5.09
C SER A 31 2.95 -20.25 -6.03
N GLU A 32 1.78 -19.69 -5.69
CA GLU A 32 0.67 -19.52 -6.65
C GLU A 32 -0.20 -18.29 -6.28
N TYR A 33 -0.01 -17.14 -6.94
CA TYR A 33 -0.94 -16.01 -6.78
C TYR A 33 -2.35 -16.39 -7.23
N PRO A 34 -3.39 -15.87 -6.58
CA PRO A 34 -4.76 -16.00 -7.07
C PRO A 34 -4.97 -15.18 -8.35
N ALA A 35 -6.01 -15.50 -9.10
CA ALA A 35 -6.49 -14.60 -10.15
C ALA A 35 -7.13 -13.34 -9.53
N PRO A 36 -6.92 -12.15 -10.11
CA PRO A 36 -6.18 -11.88 -11.36
C PRO A 36 -4.69 -11.57 -11.19
N PHE A 37 -4.14 -11.57 -9.96
CA PHE A 37 -2.76 -11.17 -9.70
C PHE A 37 -1.74 -12.06 -10.43
N ASN A 38 -2.00 -13.35 -10.56
CA ASN A 38 -1.14 -14.25 -11.33
C ASN A 38 -0.97 -13.80 -12.78
N GLN A 39 -2.06 -13.44 -13.46
CA GLN A 39 -2.03 -12.98 -14.84
C GLN A 39 -1.41 -11.59 -14.93
N LEU A 40 -1.80 -10.67 -14.05
CA LEU A 40 -1.26 -9.31 -14.02
C LEU A 40 0.26 -9.32 -13.87
N PHE A 41 0.79 -10.05 -12.90
CA PHE A 41 2.23 -10.12 -12.66
C PHE A 41 2.96 -10.91 -13.74
N LYS A 42 2.37 -12.00 -14.27
CA LYS A 42 2.96 -12.76 -15.37
C LYS A 42 3.09 -11.91 -16.63
N THR A 43 2.01 -11.29 -17.09
CA THR A 43 2.01 -10.42 -18.28
C THR A 43 3.05 -9.30 -18.13
N SER A 44 3.14 -8.73 -16.93
CA SER A 44 4.07 -7.66 -16.68
C SER A 44 5.54 -8.12 -16.67
N MET A 45 5.83 -9.31 -16.13
CA MET A 45 7.16 -9.92 -16.22
C MET A 45 7.53 -10.27 -17.67
N GLU A 46 6.58 -10.82 -18.45
CA GLU A 46 6.79 -11.16 -19.86
C GLU A 46 7.07 -9.91 -20.71
N ASN A 47 6.33 -8.83 -20.50
CA ASN A 47 6.56 -7.55 -21.17
C ASN A 47 7.94 -6.97 -20.84
N HIS A 48 8.40 -7.07 -19.58
CA HIS A 48 9.72 -6.60 -19.18
C HIS A 48 10.84 -7.43 -19.79
N ALA A 49 10.73 -8.77 -19.76
CA ALA A 49 11.71 -9.66 -20.36
C ALA A 49 11.87 -9.44 -21.87
N ALA A 50 10.80 -9.00 -22.56
CA ALA A 50 10.85 -8.62 -23.97
C ALA A 50 11.52 -7.25 -24.21
N GLN A 51 11.46 -6.33 -23.25
CA GLN A 51 12.04 -4.98 -23.33
C GLN A 51 13.51 -4.90 -22.89
N ASP A 52 14.00 -5.87 -22.11
CA ASP A 52 15.40 -5.99 -21.64
C ASP A 52 16.45 -6.23 -22.76
N MET A 53 16.08 -6.20 -24.04
CA MET A 53 17.03 -6.10 -25.16
C MET A 53 17.48 -4.65 -25.46
N SER A 54 16.88 -3.64 -24.83
CA SER A 54 17.39 -2.26 -24.84
C SER A 54 17.61 -1.77 -23.40
N LEU A 55 18.88 -1.72 -23.02
CA LEU A 55 19.43 -1.47 -21.67
C LEU A 55 19.08 -0.12 -20.99
N ASP A 56 18.04 0.62 -21.40
CA ASP A 56 17.90 2.03 -21.00
C ASP A 56 16.48 2.56 -20.68
N MET A 57 15.53 1.69 -20.31
CA MET A 57 14.20 2.15 -19.84
C MET A 57 13.77 1.41 -18.56
N ALA A 58 14.54 1.61 -17.49
CA ALA A 58 14.23 1.12 -16.15
C ALA A 58 13.05 1.89 -15.50
N HIS A 59 11.86 1.83 -16.09
CA HIS A 59 10.64 1.94 -15.30
C HIS A 59 10.50 0.62 -14.55
N LYS A 60 11.07 0.56 -13.34
CA LYS A 60 10.86 -0.56 -12.42
C LYS A 60 9.38 -0.90 -12.41
N PHE A 61 9.07 -2.12 -12.85
CA PHE A 61 7.73 -2.66 -12.80
C PHE A 61 7.14 -2.48 -11.39
N PHE A 62 5.93 -1.93 -11.28
CA PHE A 62 5.30 -1.64 -10.00
C PHE A 62 4.72 -2.91 -9.37
N LEU A 63 5.58 -3.61 -8.63
CA LEU A 63 5.26 -4.81 -7.85
C LEU A 63 5.03 -4.48 -6.37
N PRO A 64 4.29 -5.34 -5.65
CA PRO A 64 4.28 -5.27 -4.20
C PRO A 64 5.68 -5.57 -3.64
N ASP A 65 6.15 -4.71 -2.75
CA ASP A 65 7.37 -4.95 -1.97
C ASP A 65 7.21 -6.17 -1.06
N ARG A 66 5.99 -6.41 -0.55
CA ARG A 66 5.66 -7.56 0.31
C ARG A 66 4.27 -8.11 0.00
N THR A 67 4.13 -9.42 0.08
CA THR A 67 2.85 -10.12 -0.03
C THR A 67 2.66 -11.00 1.20
N LEU A 68 1.51 -10.88 1.86
CA LEU A 68 1.18 -11.57 3.10
C LEU A 68 -0.17 -12.28 2.91
N TYR A 69 -0.36 -13.47 3.46
CA TYR A 69 -1.65 -14.18 3.33
C TYR A 69 -2.11 -14.85 4.63
N ASN A 70 -3.29 -14.45 5.11
CA ASN A 70 -3.93 -15.02 6.29
C ASN A 70 -4.90 -16.14 5.88
N GLU A 71 -4.53 -17.40 6.13
CA GLU A 71 -5.40 -18.54 5.80
C GLU A 71 -6.74 -18.51 6.55
N ASN A 72 -6.72 -18.19 7.85
CA ASN A 72 -7.93 -18.17 8.67
C ASN A 72 -8.95 -17.12 8.19
N ARG A 73 -8.45 -15.97 7.71
CA ARG A 73 -9.28 -14.88 7.19
C ARG A 73 -9.44 -14.90 5.68
N LYS A 74 -8.78 -15.82 4.99
CA LYS A 74 -8.65 -15.88 3.51
C LYS A 74 -8.32 -14.51 2.92
N LEU A 75 -7.36 -13.81 3.52
CA LEU A 75 -7.02 -12.43 3.18
C LEU A 75 -5.59 -12.35 2.65
N LEU A 76 -5.47 -11.94 1.40
CA LEU A 76 -4.20 -11.60 0.77
C LEU A 76 -3.95 -10.10 0.94
N VAL A 77 -2.80 -9.73 1.49
CA VAL A 77 -2.37 -8.34 1.66
C VAL A 77 -1.15 -8.11 0.76
N LEU A 78 -1.25 -7.12 -0.12
CA LEU A 78 -0.16 -6.71 -1.00
C LEU A 78 0.26 -5.30 -0.58
N LEU A 79 1.51 -5.16 -0.14
CA LEU A 79 2.08 -3.89 0.30
C LEU A 79 2.94 -3.32 -0.81
N PHE A 80 2.60 -2.12 -1.26
CA PHE A 80 3.31 -1.38 -2.30
C PHE A 80 4.00 -0.17 -1.71
N ASN A 81 5.20 0.12 -2.22
CA ASN A 81 5.90 1.37 -1.97
C ASN A 81 5.73 2.27 -3.19
N THR A 82 5.01 3.39 -3.05
CA THR A 82 4.75 4.31 -4.16
C THR A 82 5.98 5.14 -4.55
N GLY A 83 6.96 5.26 -3.65
CA GLY A 83 8.21 5.96 -3.89
C GLY A 83 8.11 7.47 -3.65
N GLY A 84 7.22 7.88 -2.74
CA GLY A 84 6.96 9.26 -2.32
C GLY A 84 5.56 9.78 -2.71
N LYS A 85 5.04 10.73 -1.93
CA LYS A 85 3.68 11.31 -2.08
C LYS A 85 3.32 11.82 -3.48
N SER A 86 4.31 12.32 -4.23
CA SER A 86 4.09 12.87 -5.57
C SER A 86 4.06 11.80 -6.68
N LYS A 87 4.35 10.53 -6.37
CA LYS A 87 4.39 9.44 -7.36
C LYS A 87 3.08 8.64 -7.37
N THR A 88 2.03 9.28 -7.86
CA THR A 88 0.69 8.69 -7.99
C THR A 88 0.52 7.87 -9.27
N ASP A 89 1.34 8.12 -10.28
CA ASP A 89 1.30 7.41 -11.57
C ASP A 89 1.43 5.90 -11.41
N ASN A 90 2.32 5.45 -10.52
CA ASN A 90 2.58 4.03 -10.28
C ASN A 90 1.31 3.29 -9.79
N PRO A 91 0.67 3.70 -8.66
CA PRO A 91 -0.62 3.15 -8.27
C PRO A 91 -1.70 3.27 -9.34
N LYS A 92 -1.78 4.40 -10.07
CA LYS A 92 -2.80 4.60 -11.11
C LYS A 92 -2.66 3.61 -12.26
N ILE A 93 -1.45 3.46 -12.80
CA ILE A 93 -1.12 2.51 -13.87
C ILE A 93 -1.45 1.08 -13.42
N PHE A 94 -1.06 0.73 -12.20
CA PHE A 94 -1.39 -0.58 -11.65
C PHE A 94 -2.89 -0.79 -11.53
N LEU A 95 -3.63 0.16 -10.97
CA LEU A 95 -5.09 0.06 -10.82
C LEU A 95 -5.78 0.00 -12.18
N ARG A 96 -5.32 0.76 -13.18
CA ARG A 96 -5.81 0.71 -14.55
C ARG A 96 -5.75 -0.71 -15.10
N ASP A 97 -4.62 -1.39 -14.93
CA ASP A 97 -4.42 -2.71 -15.48
C ASP A 97 -5.13 -3.79 -14.63
N PHE A 98 -5.22 -3.57 -13.31
CA PHE A 98 -5.82 -4.51 -12.36
C PHE A 98 -7.34 -4.53 -12.35
N LEU A 99 -8.01 -3.36 -12.34
CA LEU A 99 -9.46 -3.27 -12.15
C LEU A 99 -10.27 -4.00 -13.25
N PRO A 100 -9.92 -3.91 -14.55
CA PRO A 100 -10.58 -4.69 -15.59
C PRO A 100 -10.40 -6.20 -15.37
N LEU A 101 -9.21 -6.64 -14.98
CA LEU A 101 -8.93 -8.05 -14.73
C LEU A 101 -9.69 -8.56 -13.50
N LEU A 102 -9.85 -7.75 -12.46
CA LEU A 102 -10.66 -8.10 -11.28
C LEU A 102 -12.14 -8.26 -11.61
N LYS A 103 -12.67 -7.45 -12.54
CA LYS A 103 -14.03 -7.61 -13.05
C LYS A 103 -14.15 -8.89 -13.88
N GLN A 104 -13.18 -9.15 -14.74
CA GLN A 104 -13.16 -10.33 -15.60
C GLN A 104 -13.03 -11.63 -14.80
N SER A 105 -12.18 -11.67 -13.76
CA SER A 105 -11.95 -12.88 -12.96
C SER A 105 -13.19 -13.36 -12.21
N LYS A 106 -14.18 -12.47 -11.98
CA LYS A 106 -15.49 -12.82 -11.43
C LYS A 106 -16.39 -13.58 -12.41
N VAL A 107 -16.21 -13.35 -13.71
CA VAL A 107 -17.05 -13.91 -14.77
C VAL A 107 -16.36 -15.08 -15.48
N PHE A 108 -15.05 -14.97 -15.70
CA PHE A 108 -14.22 -15.93 -16.41
C PHE A 108 -12.96 -16.24 -15.60
N PRO A 109 -13.05 -17.13 -14.60
CA PRO A 109 -11.93 -17.44 -13.72
C PRO A 109 -10.80 -18.28 -14.33
N GLY A 110 -11.02 -18.83 -15.53
CA GLY A 110 -10.09 -19.79 -16.15
C GLY A 110 -9.82 -21.00 -15.25
N ASP A 111 -8.56 -21.45 -15.23
CA ASP A 111 -8.10 -22.60 -14.43
C ASP A 111 -7.57 -22.20 -13.04
N ALA A 112 -7.87 -20.98 -12.55
CA ALA A 112 -7.34 -20.48 -11.29
C ALA A 112 -7.88 -21.28 -10.08
N LYS A 113 -6.99 -21.82 -9.24
CA LYS A 113 -7.38 -22.52 -8.01
C LYS A 113 -7.97 -21.58 -6.96
N LYS A 114 -7.45 -20.35 -6.88
CA LYS A 114 -7.86 -19.26 -5.97
C LYS A 114 -8.20 -18.00 -6.75
N ILE A 115 -9.27 -17.30 -6.37
CA ILE A 115 -9.73 -16.06 -7.01
C ILE A 115 -10.00 -14.98 -5.97
N VAL A 116 -9.61 -13.76 -6.30
CA VAL A 116 -9.93 -12.57 -5.54
C VAL A 116 -11.35 -12.11 -5.90
N ASN A 117 -12.28 -12.24 -4.96
CA ASN A 117 -13.68 -11.81 -5.17
C ASN A 117 -13.93 -10.38 -4.71
N HIS A 118 -13.19 -9.95 -3.69
CA HIS A 118 -13.31 -8.62 -3.11
C HIS A 118 -11.92 -8.05 -2.90
N CYS A 119 -11.74 -6.79 -3.26
CA CYS A 119 -10.48 -6.09 -3.11
C CYS A 119 -10.75 -4.78 -2.40
N ASN A 120 -10.08 -4.58 -1.26
CA ASN A 120 -10.06 -3.31 -0.54
C ASN A 120 -8.77 -2.59 -0.85
N TYR A 121 -8.79 -1.27 -0.73
CA TYR A 121 -7.66 -0.41 -1.02
C TYR A 121 -7.40 0.48 0.18
N LEU A 122 -6.15 0.56 0.62
CA LEU A 122 -5.74 1.41 1.73
C LEU A 122 -4.56 2.26 1.30
N PHE A 123 -4.71 3.57 1.39
CA PHE A 123 -3.61 4.51 1.18
C PHE A 123 -3.09 5.01 2.51
N LEU A 124 -1.78 4.92 2.71
CA LEU A 124 -1.08 5.37 3.91
C LEU A 124 -0.15 6.52 3.53
N TYR A 125 -0.33 7.67 4.19
CA TYR A 125 0.43 8.88 3.92
C TYR A 125 0.86 9.57 5.22
N ASP A 126 1.96 10.31 5.15
CA ASP A 126 2.38 11.17 6.24
C ASP A 126 1.59 12.48 6.27
N ARG A 127 1.40 13.00 7.49
CA ARG A 127 0.88 14.35 7.73
C ARG A 127 2.04 15.35 7.69
N ASP A 128 2.52 15.64 6.47
CA ASP A 128 3.62 16.59 6.27
C ASP A 128 3.32 17.97 6.86
N ASN A 129 2.53 18.79 6.15
CA ASN A 129 2.20 20.19 6.46
C ASN A 129 0.71 20.48 6.21
N LYS A 130 -0.10 19.44 6.05
CA LYS A 130 -1.51 19.54 5.65
C LYS A 130 -2.39 18.93 6.72
N GLU A 131 -3.59 19.49 6.90
CA GLU A 131 -4.62 18.83 7.70
C GLU A 131 -4.99 17.47 7.09
N PRO A 132 -5.37 16.46 7.90
CA PRO A 132 -5.75 15.14 7.39
C PRO A 132 -6.84 15.22 6.30
N SER A 133 -7.82 16.12 6.47
CA SER A 133 -8.86 16.40 5.48
C SER A 133 -8.32 16.82 4.12
N ASN A 134 -7.22 17.58 4.07
CA ASN A 134 -6.58 17.96 2.81
C ASN A 134 -5.91 16.77 2.12
N VAL A 135 -5.39 15.81 2.88
CA VAL A 135 -4.84 14.55 2.33
C VAL A 135 -5.97 13.68 1.79
N PHE A 136 -7.09 13.59 2.50
CA PHE A 136 -8.28 12.87 2.04
C PHE A 136 -8.81 13.46 0.73
N SER A 137 -9.03 14.77 0.67
CA SER A 137 -9.50 15.46 -0.54
C SER A 137 -8.52 15.32 -1.70
N TRP A 138 -7.22 15.41 -1.44
CA TRP A 138 -6.21 15.17 -2.48
C TRP A 138 -6.28 13.73 -3.00
N CYS A 139 -6.30 12.74 -2.12
CA CYS A 139 -6.39 11.32 -2.50
C CYS A 139 -7.67 11.05 -3.29
N GLN A 140 -8.80 11.62 -2.85
CA GLN A 140 -10.07 11.50 -3.54
C GLN A 140 -9.98 12.09 -4.95
N ASN A 141 -9.48 13.32 -5.11
CA ASN A 141 -9.36 13.97 -6.41
C ASN A 141 -8.39 13.21 -7.33
N GLU A 142 -7.27 12.76 -6.77
CA GLU A 142 -6.21 12.10 -7.52
C GLU A 142 -6.68 10.74 -8.04
N PHE A 143 -7.41 9.97 -7.24
CA PHE A 143 -7.85 8.61 -7.54
C PHE A 143 -9.34 8.50 -7.87
N ALA A 144 -10.07 9.61 -8.05
CA ALA A 144 -11.51 9.59 -8.38
C ALA A 144 -11.82 8.71 -9.59
N GLN A 145 -10.98 8.84 -10.62
CA GLN A 145 -11.13 8.17 -11.90
C GLN A 145 -9.81 7.50 -12.30
N ILE A 146 -9.91 6.24 -12.70
CA ILE A 146 -8.81 5.43 -13.22
C ILE A 146 -9.19 5.02 -14.64
N GLU A 147 -8.61 5.71 -15.65
CA GLU A 147 -9.07 5.66 -17.05
C GLU A 147 -10.58 5.85 -17.17
N ASP A 148 -11.32 4.87 -17.68
CA ASP A 148 -12.77 4.91 -17.86
C ASP A 148 -13.57 4.47 -16.62
N GLU A 149 -12.88 4.09 -15.53
CA GLU A 149 -13.52 3.59 -14.31
C GLU A 149 -13.59 4.67 -13.22
N ILE A 150 -14.81 4.94 -12.75
CA ILE A 150 -15.04 5.68 -11.51
C ILE A 150 -14.60 4.79 -10.33
N PHE A 151 -13.43 5.10 -9.79
CA PHE A 151 -12.79 4.34 -8.71
C PHE A 151 -13.22 4.84 -7.34
N ILE A 152 -13.35 6.16 -7.15
CA ILE A 152 -13.94 6.77 -5.95
C ILE A 152 -15.14 7.60 -6.40
N SER A 153 -16.34 7.13 -6.08
CA SER A 153 -17.62 7.70 -6.55
C SER A 153 -18.33 8.60 -5.55
N GLU A 154 -17.86 8.63 -4.30
CA GLU A 154 -18.45 9.38 -3.19
C GLU A 154 -17.35 10.02 -2.36
N ASP A 155 -17.73 11.05 -1.60
CA ASP A 155 -16.81 11.74 -0.70
C ASP A 155 -16.34 10.81 0.43
N PHE A 156 -15.09 10.99 0.85
CA PHE A 156 -14.59 10.29 2.02
C PHE A 156 -15.35 10.70 3.28
N ILE A 157 -15.83 9.70 4.02
CA ILE A 157 -16.42 9.86 5.34
C ILE A 157 -15.30 9.72 6.36
N ILE A 158 -15.05 10.78 7.12
CA ILE A 158 -14.06 10.80 8.21
C ILE A 158 -14.58 9.94 9.36
N ASP A 159 -13.72 9.11 9.92
CA ASP A 159 -14.04 8.28 11.07
C ASP A 159 -14.26 9.15 12.32
N GLU A 160 -15.40 8.97 12.98
CA GLU A 160 -15.80 9.78 14.16
C GLU A 160 -14.91 9.52 15.37
N GLU A 161 -14.35 8.32 15.51
CA GLU A 161 -13.46 7.92 16.59
C GLU A 161 -11.99 8.24 16.27
N ASN A 162 -11.65 8.40 14.98
CA ASN A 162 -10.30 8.68 14.52
C ASN A 162 -10.27 9.61 13.30
N ASN A 163 -10.09 10.92 13.55
CA ASN A 163 -10.00 11.94 12.51
C ASN A 163 -8.78 11.81 11.56
N LEU A 164 -7.89 10.84 11.78
CA LEU A 164 -6.78 10.50 10.89
C LEU A 164 -7.16 9.46 9.84
N ALA A 165 -8.36 8.90 9.90
CA ALA A 165 -8.87 7.92 8.96
C ALA A 165 -10.12 8.43 8.25
N ALA A 166 -10.23 8.11 6.97
CA ALA A 166 -11.45 8.34 6.20
C ALA A 166 -11.65 7.22 5.17
N SER A 167 -12.89 6.97 4.78
CA SER A 167 -13.21 5.89 3.85
C SER A 167 -14.40 6.18 2.93
N CYS A 168 -14.37 5.53 1.77
CA CYS A 168 -15.41 5.48 0.76
C CYS A 168 -15.93 4.04 0.76
N LEU A 169 -17.12 3.84 1.32
CA LEU A 169 -17.66 2.52 1.66
C LEU A 169 -18.10 1.73 0.43
N THR A 170 -18.63 2.41 -0.59
CA THR A 170 -19.12 1.80 -1.83
C THR A 170 -18.04 1.07 -2.62
N LYS A 171 -16.80 1.60 -2.57
CA LYS A 171 -15.64 1.09 -3.31
C LYS A 171 -14.55 0.52 -2.41
N THR A 172 -14.81 0.48 -1.10
CA THR A 172 -13.92 -0.03 -0.05
C THR A 172 -12.50 0.54 -0.12
N VAL A 173 -12.43 1.85 -0.37
CA VAL A 173 -11.19 2.63 -0.38
C VAL A 173 -11.07 3.36 0.96
N GLY A 174 -9.97 3.14 1.66
CA GLY A 174 -9.61 3.83 2.90
C GLY A 174 -8.35 4.67 2.73
N VAL A 175 -8.26 5.74 3.48
CA VAL A 175 -7.05 6.55 3.64
C VAL A 175 -6.77 6.68 5.13
N TYR A 176 -5.51 6.47 5.51
CA TYR A 176 -5.04 6.74 6.86
C TYR A 176 -3.82 7.66 6.80
N VAL A 177 -3.81 8.66 7.67
CA VAL A 177 -2.76 9.66 7.76
C VAL A 177 -1.96 9.43 9.05
N PHE A 178 -0.68 9.12 8.93
CA PHE A 178 0.21 9.10 10.09
C PHE A 178 0.36 10.50 10.65
N SER A 179 0.13 10.66 11.96
CA SER A 179 0.15 11.95 12.65
C SER A 179 0.32 11.72 14.16
N LYS A 180 1.00 12.64 14.83
CA LYS A 180 0.89 12.80 16.29
C LYS A 180 -0.51 13.31 16.64
N SER A 181 -0.96 13.05 17.87
CA SER A 181 -2.35 13.26 18.31
C SER A 181 -2.93 14.67 18.12
N ASN A 182 -2.12 15.69 17.79
CA ASN A 182 -2.57 17.04 17.41
C ASN A 182 -1.51 17.85 16.62
N SER A 183 -0.60 17.21 15.89
CA SER A 183 0.44 17.92 15.14
C SER A 183 0.77 17.24 13.82
N LEU A 184 1.57 17.90 13.00
CA LEU A 184 2.27 17.26 11.89
C LEU A 184 3.00 16.01 12.38
N GLY A 185 3.22 15.05 11.49
CA GLY A 185 4.13 13.97 11.78
C GLY A 185 4.09 12.83 10.77
N THR A 186 5.08 11.96 10.92
CA THR A 186 5.25 10.74 10.13
C THR A 186 4.94 9.50 10.97
N LEU A 187 5.09 8.32 10.38
CA LEU A 187 5.11 7.08 11.13
C LEU A 187 6.15 7.09 12.27
N GLU A 188 7.36 7.59 12.02
CA GLU A 188 8.44 7.68 13.02
C GLU A 188 8.05 8.54 14.21
N ASP A 189 7.30 9.62 13.98
CA ASP A 189 6.79 10.47 15.06
C ASP A 189 5.86 9.72 16.03
N ILE A 190 5.18 8.68 15.57
CA ILE A 190 4.36 7.80 16.40
C ILE A 190 5.23 6.74 17.10
N LEU A 191 6.20 6.17 16.39
CA LEU A 191 6.98 5.03 16.86
C LEU A 191 8.15 5.43 17.79
N LEU A 192 8.84 6.53 17.53
CA LEU A 192 10.01 6.97 18.30
C LEU A 192 9.68 7.19 19.78
N PRO A 193 8.60 7.89 20.16
CA PRO A 193 8.27 8.05 21.59
C PRO A 193 7.98 6.73 22.29
N LEU A 194 7.36 5.77 21.58
CA LEU A 194 7.13 4.43 22.11
C LEU A 194 8.46 3.70 22.32
N PHE A 195 9.38 3.80 21.37
CA PHE A 195 10.70 3.19 21.45
C PHE A 195 11.56 3.81 22.57
N GLU A 196 11.56 5.14 22.69
CA GLU A 196 12.21 5.87 23.78
C GLU A 196 11.70 5.41 25.15
N SER A 197 10.38 5.29 25.31
CA SER A 197 9.78 4.82 26.56
C SER A 197 10.18 3.39 26.92
N ALA A 198 10.39 2.52 25.92
CA ALA A 198 10.65 1.11 26.12
C ALA A 198 12.15 0.77 26.20
N GLN A 199 13.01 1.54 25.53
CA GLN A 199 14.43 1.23 25.27
C GLN A 199 15.33 2.48 25.34
N SER A 200 15.06 3.40 26.27
CA SER A 200 15.80 4.66 26.43
C SER A 200 17.33 4.48 26.53
N GLN A 201 17.80 3.40 27.15
CA GLN A 201 19.25 3.14 27.26
C GLN A 201 19.89 2.86 25.89
N LEU A 202 19.23 2.08 25.04
CA LEU A 202 19.75 1.73 23.71
C LEU A 202 19.81 2.96 22.80
N LEU A 203 18.80 3.83 22.87
CA LEU A 203 18.79 5.10 22.15
C LEU A 203 19.95 6.00 22.58
N ASN A 204 20.17 6.18 23.88
CA ASN A 204 21.29 6.95 24.39
C ASN A 204 22.66 6.37 23.96
N GLU A 205 22.79 5.03 23.88
CA GLU A 205 24.00 4.38 23.39
C GLU A 205 24.19 4.60 21.88
N ALA A 206 23.11 4.57 21.10
CA ALA A 206 23.13 4.85 19.67
C ALA A 206 23.49 6.31 19.36
N GLU A 207 22.92 7.28 20.08
CA GLU A 207 23.25 8.70 19.97
C GLU A 207 24.74 8.94 20.23
N LYS A 208 25.26 8.42 21.35
CA LYS A 208 26.69 8.51 21.67
C LYS A 208 27.57 7.89 20.60
N PHE A 209 27.15 6.76 20.02
CA PHE A 209 27.90 6.13 18.94
C PHE A 209 27.94 7.03 17.70
N ILE A 210 26.81 7.64 17.32
CA ILE A 210 26.76 8.56 16.16
C ILE A 210 27.69 9.74 16.38
N ASP A 211 27.65 10.39 17.55
CA ASP A 211 28.53 11.52 17.88
C ASP A 211 30.03 11.14 17.80
N ILE A 212 30.37 9.90 18.17
CA ILE A 212 31.74 9.39 18.09
C ILE A 212 32.14 9.03 16.65
N ALA A 213 31.22 8.43 15.88
CA ALA A 213 31.48 7.92 14.54
C ALA A 213 31.46 9.02 13.46
N PHE A 214 30.66 10.07 13.69
CA PHE A 214 30.49 11.22 12.79
C PHE A 214 30.67 12.52 13.59
N PRO A 215 31.86 12.79 14.12
CA PRO A 215 32.14 14.07 14.78
C PRO A 215 32.06 15.19 13.74
N ASP A 216 31.47 16.32 14.13
CA ASP A 216 31.40 17.56 13.33
C ASP A 216 32.77 18.01 12.77
#